data_AF-A0ABD6B0T7-F1
#
_entry.id   AF-A0ABD6B0T7-F1
#
_cell.length_a   1.000
_cell.length_b   1.000
_cell.length_c   1.000
_cell.angle_alpha   90.00
_cell.angle_beta   90.00
_cell.angle_gamma   90.00
#
_symmetry.space_group_name_H-M   'P 1'
#
loop_
_entity.id
_entity.type
_entity.pdbx_description
1 polymer ?
#
loop_
_entity_poly.entity_id
_entity_poly.type
_entity_poly.pdbx_seq_one_letter_code
_entity_poly.pdbx_strand_id
1 'polypeptide(L)'
;MSVQSMDPDNLDELHWQILSLMERGRDDGEPWGYATIRYLADETGESRQLISQRLNDLVMGDAVDKVTRGFYRLEPEEVPRRE
;
A
#
# COMPACT_ATOMS: atom_id res chain seq x y z
N MET A 1 -4.45 -23.68 -4.52
CA MET A 1 -3.62 -22.69 -3.83
C MET A 1 -4.60 -21.73 -3.18
N SER A 2 -4.65 -21.68 -1.85
CA SER A 2 -5.53 -20.72 -1.16
C SER A 2 -4.93 -19.34 -1.31
N VAL A 3 -5.64 -18.44 -2.00
CA VAL A 3 -5.45 -17.00 -1.89
C VAL A 3 -5.71 -16.65 -0.42
N GLN A 4 -4.67 -16.26 0.32
CA GLN A 4 -4.85 -15.67 1.64
C GLN A 4 -5.19 -14.21 1.40
N SER A 5 -6.47 -13.92 1.12
CA SER A 5 -6.94 -12.54 1.09
C SER A 5 -6.68 -11.91 2.46
N MET A 6 -6.01 -10.76 2.46
CA MET A 6 -5.65 -10.03 3.68
C MET A 6 -6.92 -9.68 4.47
N ASP A 7 -7.00 -10.11 5.74
CA ASP A 7 -8.14 -9.81 6.60
C ASP A 7 -8.18 -8.31 6.90
N PRO A 8 -9.24 -7.57 6.55
CA PRO A 8 -9.33 -6.12 6.77
C PRO A 8 -9.24 -5.73 8.25
N ASP A 9 -9.59 -6.65 9.16
CA ASP A 9 -9.46 -6.47 10.61
C ASP A 9 -8.00 -6.39 11.09
N ASN A 10 -7.04 -6.85 10.28
CA ASN A 10 -5.60 -6.75 10.56
C ASN A 10 -4.98 -5.43 10.04
N LEU A 11 -5.75 -4.61 9.30
CA LEU A 11 -5.29 -3.35 8.72
C LEU A 11 -5.60 -2.18 9.66
N ASP A 12 -4.54 -1.55 10.17
CA ASP A 12 -4.66 -0.29 10.91
C ASP A 12 -4.96 0.91 10.00
N GLU A 13 -5.28 2.05 10.61
CA GLU A 13 -5.61 3.28 9.88
C GLU A 13 -4.51 3.73 8.92
N LEU A 14 -3.24 3.50 9.26
CA LEU A 14 -2.11 3.87 8.41
C LEU A 14 -2.01 2.96 7.18
N HIS A 15 -2.34 1.68 7.28
CA HIS A 15 -2.45 0.81 6.10
C HIS A 15 -3.50 1.35 5.13
N TRP A 16 -4.69 1.69 5.64
CA TRP A 16 -5.77 2.23 4.82
C TRP A 16 -5.39 3.57 4.18
N GLN A 17 -4.68 4.44 4.90
CA GLN A 17 -4.15 5.68 4.33
C GLN A 17 -3.13 5.40 3.20
N ILE A 18 -2.19 4.46 3.40
CA ILE A 18 -1.22 4.09 2.37
C ILE A 18 -1.91 3.57 1.11
N LEU A 19 -2.85 2.64 1.26
CA LEU A 19 -3.63 2.08 0.15
C LEU A 19 -4.39 3.20 -0.59
N SER A 20 -5.06 4.09 0.15
CA SER A 20 -5.78 5.22 -0.43
C SER A 20 -4.88 6.16 -1.21
N LEU A 21 -3.67 6.47 -0.70
CA LEU A 21 -2.68 7.29 -1.40
C LEU A 21 -2.17 6.62 -2.68
N MET A 22 -1.95 5.31 -2.64
CA MET A 22 -1.55 4.51 -3.81
C MET A 22 -2.66 4.43 -4.86
N GLU A 23 -3.93 4.39 -4.45
CA GLU A 23 -5.09 4.47 -5.34
C GLU A 23 -5.26 5.87 -5.96
N ARG A 24 -4.97 6.94 -5.20
CA ARG A 24 -5.18 8.32 -5.63
C ARG A 24 -4.35 8.73 -6.85
N GLY A 25 -3.18 8.10 -7.05
CA GLY A 25 -2.36 8.27 -8.25
C GLY A 25 -3.09 7.95 -9.57
N ARG A 26 -4.26 7.31 -9.50
CA ARG A 26 -5.16 7.04 -10.63
C ARG A 26 -5.74 8.31 -11.28
N ASP A 27 -6.04 9.35 -10.50
CA ASP A 27 -6.70 10.55 -11.03
C ASP A 27 -5.73 11.53 -11.72
N ASP A 28 -4.43 11.45 -11.39
CA ASP A 28 -3.39 12.38 -11.88
C ASP A 28 -2.66 11.91 -13.14
N GLY A 29 -3.01 10.76 -13.71
CA GLY A 29 -2.40 10.25 -14.96
C GLY A 29 -0.98 9.68 -14.82
N GLU A 30 -0.50 9.54 -13.57
CA GLU A 30 0.74 8.86 -13.21
C GLU A 30 0.55 7.33 -13.32
N PRO A 31 1.61 6.51 -13.42
CA PRO A 31 1.46 5.07 -13.44
C PRO A 31 0.73 4.62 -12.17
N TRP A 32 -0.47 4.10 -12.37
CA TRP A 32 -1.36 3.51 -11.37
C TRP A 32 -0.65 2.64 -10.34
N GLY A 33 -0.99 2.86 -9.06
CA GLY A 33 -0.58 2.00 -7.96
C GLY A 33 0.86 2.14 -7.51
N TYR A 34 1.69 3.01 -8.10
CA TYR A 34 3.08 3.11 -7.71
C TYR A 34 3.34 4.17 -6.65
N ALA A 35 4.03 3.79 -5.57
CA ALA A 35 4.45 4.74 -4.54
C ALA A 35 5.86 4.46 -4.04
N THR A 36 6.51 5.52 -3.58
CA THR A 36 7.79 5.44 -2.85
C THR A 36 7.55 5.62 -1.36
N ILE A 37 8.42 5.02 -0.54
CA ILE A 37 8.42 5.23 0.91
C ILE A 37 8.49 6.73 1.24
N ARG A 38 9.28 7.48 0.47
CA ARG A 38 9.42 8.92 0.67
C ARG A 38 8.10 9.64 0.42
N TYR A 39 7.45 9.39 -0.70
CA TYR A 39 6.17 10.00 -1.04
C TYR A 39 5.12 9.71 0.05
N LEU A 40 4.98 8.45 0.44
CA LEU A 40 4.01 8.05 1.46
C LEU A 40 4.32 8.69 2.82
N ALA A 41 5.58 8.74 3.23
CA ALA A 41 5.98 9.43 4.47
C ALA A 41 5.69 10.93 4.44
N ASP A 42 5.93 11.59 3.30
CA ASP A 42 5.67 13.02 3.13
C ASP A 42 4.15 13.31 3.18
N GLU A 43 3.32 12.45 2.59
CA GLU A 43 1.85 12.60 2.56
C GLU A 43 1.15 12.22 3.88
N THR A 44 1.59 11.16 4.56
CA THR A 44 1.00 10.74 5.84
C THR A 44 1.57 11.51 7.04
N GLY A 45 2.70 12.20 6.87
CA GLY A 45 3.44 12.83 7.97
C GLY A 45 4.15 11.82 8.89
N GLU A 46 4.22 10.56 8.49
CA GLU A 46 4.81 9.48 9.29
C GLU A 46 6.29 9.25 8.99
N SER A 47 6.97 8.55 9.88
CA SER A 47 8.37 8.19 9.65
C SER A 47 8.52 7.17 8.51
N ARG A 48 9.59 7.31 7.71
CA ARG A 48 9.93 6.34 6.65
C ARG A 48 10.08 4.91 7.15
N GLN A 49 10.50 4.74 8.40
CA GLN A 49 10.65 3.42 9.03
C GLN A 49 9.29 2.78 9.28
N LEU A 50 8.33 3.55 9.81
CA LEU A 50 6.96 3.10 10.02
C LEU A 50 6.27 2.78 8.69
N ILE A 51 6.40 3.66 7.69
CA ILE A 51 5.87 3.41 6.34
C ILE A 51 6.49 2.15 5.74
N SER A 52 7.80 1.94 5.87
CA SER A 52 8.44 0.72 5.39
C SER A 52 7.93 -0.54 6.10
N GLN A 53 7.61 -0.45 7.39
CA GLN A 53 7.03 -1.58 8.13
C GLN A 53 5.64 -1.91 7.59
N ARG A 54 4.77 -0.90 7.46
CA ARG A 54 3.41 -1.07 6.95
C ARG A 54 3.36 -1.55 5.51
N LEU A 55 4.26 -1.07 4.65
CA LEU A 55 4.39 -1.59 3.29
C LEU A 55 4.83 -3.06 3.27
N ASN A 56 5.69 -3.49 4.20
CA ASN A 56 6.04 -4.91 4.29
C ASN A 56 4.84 -5.75 4.75
N ASP A 57 4.02 -5.21 5.66
CA ASP A 57 2.78 -5.88 6.09
C ASP A 57 1.82 -6.06 4.89
N LEU A 58 1.64 -5.01 4.07
CA LEU A 58 0.84 -5.08 2.82
C LEU A 58 1.44 -6.03 1.78
N VAL A 59 2.78 -6.11 1.67
CA VAL A 59 3.46 -7.05 0.78
C VAL A 59 3.28 -8.50 1.25
N MET A 60 3.26 -8.73 2.56
CA MET A 60 2.99 -10.07 3.11
C MET A 60 1.54 -10.50 2.91
N GLY A 61 0.62 -9.56 2.73
CA GLY A 61 -0.79 -9.80 2.43
C GLY A 61 -1.16 -9.70 0.95
N ASP A 62 -0.17 -9.73 0.04
CA ASP A 62 -0.34 -9.66 -1.42
C ASP A 62 -1.08 -8.40 -1.96
N ALA A 63 -1.42 -7.42 -1.11
CA ALA A 63 -2.08 -6.18 -1.51
C ALA A 63 -1.14 -5.21 -2.25
N VAL A 64 0.16 -5.32 -2.01
CA VAL A 64 1.19 -4.47 -2.60
C VAL A 64 2.39 -5.30 -3.02
N ASP A 65 2.90 -5.06 -4.23
CA ASP A 65 4.11 -5.67 -4.76
C ASP A 65 5.33 -4.76 -4.63
N LYS A 66 6.48 -5.33 -4.28
CA LYS A 66 7.75 -4.60 -4.24
C LYS A 66 8.50 -4.74 -5.57
N VAL A 67 8.31 -3.76 -6.46
CA VAL A 67 8.86 -3.80 -7.83
C VAL A 67 10.37 -3.58 -7.86
N THR A 68 10.88 -2.64 -7.06
CA THR A 68 12.33 -2.36 -6.96
C THR A 68 12.65 -1.69 -5.61
N ARG A 69 13.93 -1.39 -5.35
CA ARG A 69 14.39 -0.83 -4.08
C ARG A 69 13.70 0.51 -3.80
N GLY A 70 12.72 0.47 -2.87
CA GLY A 70 11.98 1.65 -2.42
C GLY A 70 10.78 2.03 -3.30
N PHE A 71 10.41 1.17 -4.25
CA PHE A 71 9.28 1.36 -5.16
C PHE A 71 8.29 0.21 -5.00
N TYR A 72 7.03 0.56 -4.76
CA TYR A 72 5.95 -0.36 -4.43
C TYR A 72 4.81 -0.16 -5.41
N ARG A 73 4.09 -1.22 -5.77
CA ARG A 73 2.95 -1.23 -6.68
C ARG A 73 1.73 -1.82 -6.00
N LEU A 74 0.58 -1.18 -6.08
CA LEU A 74 -0.68 -1.69 -5.58
C LEU A 74 -1.21 -2.81 -6.49
N GLU A 75 -1.65 -3.91 -5.90
CA GLU A 75 -2.34 -5.00 -6.58
C GLU A 75 -3.84 -4.95 -6.24
N PRO A 76 -4.67 -4.22 -7.01
CA PRO A 76 -6.05 -3.88 -6.63
C PRO A 76 -7.00 -5.08 -6.51
N GLU A 77 -6.62 -6.25 -7.03
CA GLU A 77 -7.41 -7.49 -6.92
C GLU A 77 -7.31 -8.11 -5.52
N GLU A 78 -6.22 -7.85 -4.79
CA GLU A 78 -5.93 -8.41 -3.47
C GLU A 78 -6.18 -7.40 -2.33
N VAL A 79 -6.49 -6.13 -2.66
CA VAL A 79 -6.83 -5.11 -1.66
C VAL A 79 -8.25 -5.36 -1.12
N PRO A 80 -8.42 -5.61 0.20
CA PRO A 80 -9.74 -5.78 0.77
C PRO A 80 -10.54 -4.48 0.66
N ARG A 81 -11.81 -4.59 0.28
CA ARG A 81 -12.72 -3.44 0.21
C ARG A 81 -13.28 -3.15 1.59
N ARG A 82 -13.18 -1.90 2.02
CA ARG A 82 -13.90 -1.40 3.19
C ARG A 82 -15.36 -1.17 2.79
N GLU A 83 -16.27 -1.96 3.35
CA GLU A 83 -17.73 -1.78 3.22
C GLU A 83 -18.23 -0.56 4.01
#